data_AF-A0A182V683-F1
#
_entry.id   AF-A0A182V683-F1
#
_cell.length_a   1.000
_cell.length_b   1.000
_cell.length_c   1.000
_cell.angle_alpha   90.00
_cell.angle_beta   90.00
_cell.angle_gamma   90.00
#
_symmetry.space_group_name_H-M   'P 1'
#
loop_
_entity.id
_entity.type
_entity.pdbx_description
1 polymer ?
#
loop_
_entity_poly.entity_id
_entity_poly.type
_entity_poly.pdbx_seq_one_letter_code
_entity_poly.pdbx_strand_id
1 'polypeptide(L)'
;MAEEKKKKEEKEEDPCSAFVGRYVLKTMRLKDEKWQKLIGNEELRTIVMDWVLQPAVMKLFVTLNNAGALVPSYHFTSTAKGKICYFVKISEMAVEIGKIREQIIYGDLTPNPIDDLSILVDEIFYPMINNPQNQEGWPTAIVKDIDNHVQELRNIISEVGEEVLQG
;
A
#
# COMPACT_ATOMS: atom_id res chain seq x y z
N MET A 1 -39.79 12.71 -5.13
CA MET A 1 -39.31 12.62 -3.73
C MET A 1 -38.51 11.37 -3.40
N ALA A 2 -39.02 10.14 -3.55
CA ALA A 2 -38.24 8.91 -3.26
C ALA A 2 -37.16 8.63 -4.33
N GLU A 3 -37.49 8.84 -5.62
CA GLU A 3 -36.52 8.74 -6.72
C GLU A 3 -35.49 9.88 -6.70
N GLU A 4 -35.85 11.08 -6.23
CA GLU A 4 -34.90 12.19 -6.06
C GLU A 4 -33.94 11.98 -4.88
N LYS A 5 -34.36 11.29 -3.82
CA LYS A 5 -33.44 10.85 -2.75
C LYS A 5 -32.49 9.77 -3.24
N LYS A 6 -33.00 8.79 -4.00
CA LYS A 6 -32.18 7.72 -4.61
C LYS A 6 -31.20 8.25 -5.67
N LYS A 7 -31.57 9.30 -6.41
CA LYS A 7 -30.75 9.98 -7.43
C LYS A 7 -29.76 11.01 -6.85
N LYS A 8 -29.97 11.47 -5.60
CA LYS A 8 -29.00 12.31 -4.86
C LYS A 8 -27.90 11.48 -4.21
N GLU A 9 -28.19 10.26 -3.79
CA GLU A 9 -27.20 9.29 -3.30
C GLU A 9 -26.28 8.78 -4.43
N GLU A 10 -26.67 8.94 -5.69
CA GLU A 10 -25.96 8.46 -6.87
C GLU A 10 -24.76 9.32 -7.33
N LYS A 11 -24.37 10.38 -6.59
CA LYS A 11 -23.31 11.30 -7.07
C LYS A 11 -22.38 11.90 -6.02
N GLU A 12 -22.38 11.39 -4.80
CA GLU A 12 -21.33 11.72 -3.84
C GLU A 12 -20.32 10.57 -3.81
N GLU A 13 -19.05 10.90 -4.05
CA GLU A 13 -17.98 9.91 -4.02
C GLU A 13 -17.89 9.29 -2.62
N ASP A 14 -17.78 7.96 -2.55
CA ASP A 14 -17.62 7.27 -1.27
C ASP A 14 -16.41 7.85 -0.50
N PRO A 15 -16.56 8.21 0.79
CA PRO A 15 -15.49 8.86 1.53
C PRO A 15 -14.20 8.03 1.68
N CYS A 16 -14.31 6.70 1.72
CA CYS A 16 -13.16 5.80 1.76
C CYS A 16 -12.47 5.74 0.40
N SER A 17 -13.24 5.69 -0.70
CA SER A 17 -12.71 5.86 -2.06
C SER A 17 -11.98 7.20 -2.21
N ALA A 18 -12.59 8.31 -1.75
CA ALA A 18 -12.00 9.64 -1.81
C ALA A 18 -10.72 9.75 -0.96
N PHE A 19 -10.61 9.01 0.15
CA PHE A 19 -9.37 8.90 0.92
C PHE A 19 -8.24 8.27 0.09
N VAL A 20 -8.51 7.14 -0.57
CA VAL A 20 -7.56 6.47 -1.48
C VAL A 20 -7.12 7.43 -2.58
N GLY A 21 -8.08 8.07 -3.25
CA GLY A 21 -7.82 9.02 -4.33
C GLY A 21 -6.92 10.17 -3.90
N ARG A 22 -7.22 10.82 -2.77
CA ARG A 22 -6.39 11.92 -2.24
C ARG A 22 -4.95 11.48 -1.96
N TYR A 23 -4.76 10.28 -1.40
CA TYR A 23 -3.41 9.76 -1.15
C TYR A 23 -2.66 9.52 -2.47
N VAL A 24 -3.28 8.79 -3.40
CA VAL A 24 -2.70 8.46 -4.72
C VAL A 24 -2.32 9.73 -5.48
N LEU A 25 -3.25 10.67 -5.61
CA LEU A 25 -3.02 11.94 -6.32
C LEU A 25 -1.87 12.74 -5.70
N LYS A 26 -1.82 12.80 -4.36
CA LYS A 26 -0.77 13.52 -3.64
C LYS A 26 0.61 12.88 -3.83
N THR A 27 0.74 11.58 -3.58
CA THR A 27 2.07 10.92 -3.62
C THR A 27 2.59 10.72 -5.05
N MET A 28 1.68 10.55 -6.03
CA MET A 28 2.05 10.46 -7.45
C MET A 28 2.08 11.83 -8.16
N ARG A 29 1.75 12.93 -7.45
CA ARG A 29 1.73 14.31 -7.99
C ARG A 29 0.83 14.48 -9.22
N LEU A 30 -0.37 13.91 -9.16
CA LEU A 30 -1.35 13.91 -10.25
C LEU A 30 -2.46 14.95 -10.01
N LYS A 31 -3.13 15.35 -11.09
CA LYS A 31 -4.33 16.21 -11.04
C LYS A 31 -5.58 15.39 -10.72
N ASP A 32 -6.57 16.01 -10.07
CA ASP A 32 -7.84 15.39 -9.67
C ASP A 32 -8.56 14.65 -10.81
N GLU A 33 -8.48 15.17 -12.03
CA GLU A 33 -9.04 14.55 -13.25
C GLU A 33 -8.59 13.09 -13.45
N LYS A 34 -7.40 12.70 -12.98
CA LYS A 34 -6.91 11.32 -13.09
C LYS A 34 -7.74 10.37 -12.23
N TRP A 35 -8.08 10.77 -11.01
CA TRP A 35 -8.91 9.98 -10.12
C TRP A 35 -10.37 9.97 -10.58
N GLN A 36 -10.88 11.11 -11.04
CA GLN A 36 -12.23 11.21 -11.60
C GLN A 36 -12.41 10.32 -12.85
N LYS A 37 -11.38 10.19 -13.69
CA LYS A 37 -11.40 9.23 -14.82
C LYS A 37 -11.43 7.77 -14.37
N LEU A 38 -10.74 7.43 -13.27
CA LEU A 38 -10.76 6.08 -12.72
C LEU A 38 -12.14 5.75 -12.14
N ILE A 39 -12.68 6.62 -11.27
CA ILE A 39 -13.99 6.41 -10.63
C ILE A 39 -15.15 6.56 -11.62
N GLY A 40 -14.97 7.32 -12.71
CA GLY A 40 -15.94 7.40 -13.81
C GLY A 40 -15.99 6.16 -14.70
N ASN A 41 -15.01 5.26 -14.61
CA ASN A 41 -15.03 3.96 -15.29
C ASN A 41 -15.63 2.91 -14.34
N GLU A 42 -16.70 2.24 -14.76
CA GLU A 42 -17.45 1.29 -13.94
C GLU A 42 -16.61 0.11 -13.45
N GLU A 43 -15.78 -0.48 -14.33
CA GLU A 43 -14.92 -1.62 -13.99
C GLU A 43 -13.83 -1.22 -12.98
N LEU A 44 -13.14 -0.10 -13.23
CA LEU A 44 -12.07 0.37 -12.34
C LEU A 44 -12.63 0.85 -10.99
N ARG A 45 -13.78 1.52 -11.00
CA ARG A 45 -14.50 1.91 -9.79
C ARG A 45 -14.89 0.70 -8.96
N THR A 46 -15.38 -0.36 -9.61
CA THR A 46 -15.76 -1.61 -8.93
C THR A 46 -14.59 -2.18 -8.17
N ILE A 47 -13.38 -2.18 -8.74
CA ILE A 47 -12.18 -2.66 -8.06
C ILE A 47 -11.93 -1.91 -6.75
N VAL A 48 -12.00 -0.57 -6.77
CA VAL A 48 -11.81 0.25 -5.57
C VAL A 48 -12.93 0.03 -4.56
N MET A 49 -14.18 -0.01 -5.02
CA MET A 49 -15.35 -0.15 -4.13
C MET A 49 -15.44 -1.54 -3.51
N ASP A 50 -15.04 -2.59 -4.22
CA ASP A 50 -14.96 -3.93 -3.65
C ASP A 50 -13.94 -3.99 -2.52
N TRP A 51 -12.79 -3.32 -2.67
CA TRP A 51 -11.86 -3.18 -1.56
C TRP A 51 -12.47 -2.39 -0.39
N VAL A 52 -13.26 -1.34 -0.63
CA VAL A 52 -13.94 -0.62 0.47
C VAL A 52 -14.96 -1.51 1.17
N LEU A 53 -15.82 -2.18 0.41
CA LEU A 53 -17.07 -2.77 0.93
C LEU A 53 -16.94 -4.25 1.30
N GLN A 54 -16.11 -5.02 0.61
CA GLN A 54 -16.02 -6.46 0.83
C GLN A 54 -14.95 -6.80 1.87
N PRO A 55 -15.29 -7.43 3.01
CA PRO A 55 -14.32 -7.78 4.05
C PRO A 55 -13.14 -8.63 3.56
N ALA A 56 -13.41 -9.58 2.66
CA ALA A 56 -12.41 -10.51 2.14
C ALA A 56 -11.42 -9.87 1.13
N VAL A 57 -11.76 -8.72 0.54
CA VAL A 57 -10.86 -8.00 -0.37
C VAL A 57 -9.87 -7.19 0.46
N MET A 58 -8.79 -7.85 0.85
CA MET A 58 -7.82 -7.34 1.82
C MET A 58 -6.86 -6.27 1.27
N LYS A 59 -6.60 -6.27 -0.04
CA LYS A 59 -5.51 -5.50 -0.65
C LYS A 59 -6.00 -4.72 -1.86
N LEU A 60 -5.51 -3.49 -2.00
CA LEU A 60 -5.67 -2.66 -3.18
C LEU A 60 -4.33 -2.03 -3.52
N PHE A 61 -3.95 -2.14 -4.79
CA PHE A 61 -2.80 -1.48 -5.38
C PHE A 61 -3.30 -0.51 -6.45
N VAL A 62 -2.68 0.66 -6.54
CA VAL A 62 -2.96 1.64 -7.60
C VAL A 62 -1.65 2.01 -8.27
N THR A 63 -1.61 1.85 -9.60
CA THR A 63 -0.43 2.09 -10.44
C THR A 63 -0.78 3.01 -11.61
N LEU A 64 0.23 3.41 -12.39
CA LEU A 64 0.04 4.06 -13.68
C LEU A 64 0.40 3.08 -14.80
N ASN A 65 -0.47 2.97 -15.81
CA ASN A 65 -0.12 2.29 -17.05
C ASN A 65 0.78 3.17 -17.94
N ASN A 66 1.23 2.63 -19.09
CA ASN A 66 2.08 3.35 -20.04
C ASN A 66 1.45 4.65 -20.60
N ALA A 67 0.12 4.77 -20.59
CA ALA A 67 -0.61 5.98 -20.99
C ALA A 67 -0.77 6.99 -19.83
N GLY A 68 -0.21 6.69 -18.66
CA GLY A 68 -0.33 7.48 -17.45
C GLY A 68 -1.76 7.48 -16.88
N ALA A 69 -2.59 6.49 -17.21
CA ALA A 69 -3.88 6.30 -16.56
C ALA A 69 -3.72 5.47 -15.28
N LEU A 70 -4.51 5.81 -14.26
CA LEU A 70 -4.52 5.05 -13.02
C LEU A 70 -5.18 3.68 -13.23
N VAL A 71 -4.56 2.64 -12.68
CA VAL A 71 -5.02 1.26 -12.76
C VAL A 71 -5.05 0.67 -11.35
N PRO A 72 -6.25 0.41 -10.78
CA PRO A 72 -6.40 -0.32 -9.53
C PRO A 72 -6.32 -1.84 -9.76
N SER A 73 -5.82 -2.59 -8.78
CA SER A 73 -5.69 -4.06 -8.81
C SER A 73 -5.67 -4.61 -7.38
N TYR A 74 -6.11 -5.86 -7.17
CA TYR A 74 -5.95 -6.56 -5.89
C TYR A 74 -4.58 -7.25 -5.74
N HIS A 75 -3.85 -7.35 -6.85
CA HIS A 75 -2.57 -8.06 -6.93
C HIS A 75 -1.44 -7.08 -7.15
N PHE A 76 -0.33 -7.33 -6.47
CA PHE A 76 0.93 -6.65 -6.73
C PHE A 76 1.41 -6.98 -8.16
N THR A 77 2.02 -6.00 -8.84
CA THR A 77 2.56 -6.18 -10.18
C THR A 77 4.06 -5.92 -10.18
N SER A 78 4.84 -6.91 -10.64
CA SER A 78 6.28 -6.77 -10.86
C SER A 78 6.63 -5.99 -12.12
N THR A 79 5.64 -5.59 -12.91
CA THR A 79 5.83 -4.89 -14.20
C THR A 79 5.52 -3.39 -14.14
N ALA A 80 5.22 -2.88 -12.94
CA ALA A 80 5.02 -1.44 -12.77
C ALA A 80 6.33 -0.71 -13.10
N LYS A 81 6.23 0.30 -13.97
CA LYS A 81 7.39 1.14 -14.36
C LYS A 81 7.58 2.35 -13.46
N GLY A 82 6.75 2.49 -12.43
CA GLY A 82 6.73 3.67 -11.58
C GLY A 82 6.09 3.37 -10.23
N LYS A 83 5.84 4.43 -9.48
CA LYS A 83 5.31 4.37 -8.12
C LYS A 83 4.05 3.50 -8.03
N ILE A 84 3.99 2.67 -7.00
CA ILE A 84 2.86 1.80 -6.66
C ILE A 84 2.29 2.28 -5.32
N CYS A 85 1.03 2.68 -5.27
CA CYS A 85 0.35 2.91 -3.99
C CYS A 85 -0.30 1.61 -3.52
N TYR A 86 -0.19 1.29 -2.24
CA TYR A 86 -0.83 0.12 -1.64
C TYR A 86 -1.72 0.49 -0.46
N PHE A 87 -2.78 -0.28 -0.26
CA PHE A 87 -3.73 -0.17 0.84
C PHE A 87 -4.12 -1.58 1.28
N VAL A 88 -3.78 -1.95 2.51
CA VAL A 88 -3.95 -3.31 3.05
C VAL A 88 -4.75 -3.23 4.33
N LYS A 89 -5.84 -3.98 4.42
CA LYS A 89 -6.64 -4.08 5.65
C LYS A 89 -5.89 -4.88 6.70
N ILE A 90 -6.03 -4.50 7.97
CA ILE A 90 -5.41 -5.22 9.09
C ILE A 90 -6.18 -6.50 9.47
N SER A 91 -7.47 -6.59 9.12
CA SER A 91 -8.29 -7.79 9.25
C SER A 91 -9.41 -7.79 8.20
N GLU A 92 -10.25 -8.82 8.16
CA GLU A 92 -11.40 -8.86 7.25
C GLU A 92 -12.49 -7.90 7.74
N MET A 93 -12.61 -6.73 7.11
CA MET A 93 -13.68 -5.76 7.41
C MET A 93 -14.07 -4.91 6.20
N ALA A 94 -15.27 -4.34 6.23
CA ALA A 94 -15.57 -3.18 5.40
C ALA A 94 -14.83 -1.95 5.98
N VAL A 95 -14.31 -1.09 5.11
CA VAL A 95 -13.53 0.09 5.52
C VAL A 95 -14.50 1.21 5.90
N GLU A 96 -14.34 1.74 7.11
CA GLU A 96 -15.14 2.84 7.65
C GLU A 96 -14.29 4.11 7.70
N ILE A 97 -14.75 5.20 7.07
CA ILE A 97 -13.98 6.45 6.99
C ILE A 97 -13.57 7.00 8.37
N GLY A 98 -14.41 6.82 9.39
CA GLY A 98 -14.12 7.27 10.76
C GLY A 98 -12.95 6.55 11.43
N LYS A 99 -12.58 5.35 10.95
CA LYS A 99 -11.53 4.50 11.52
C LYS A 99 -10.49 4.06 10.48
N ILE A 100 -10.52 4.61 9.28
CA ILE A 100 -9.73 4.12 8.14
C ILE A 100 -8.23 4.01 8.47
N ARG A 101 -7.68 4.95 9.24
CA ARG A 101 -6.26 4.96 9.65
C ARG A 101 -5.88 3.84 10.61
N GLU A 102 -6.84 3.32 11.37
CA GLU A 102 -6.65 2.21 12.29
C GLU A 102 -6.93 0.87 11.60
N GLN A 103 -7.73 0.88 10.52
CA GLN A 103 -8.16 -0.32 9.81
C GLN A 103 -7.20 -0.75 8.69
N ILE A 104 -6.31 0.14 8.22
CA ILE A 104 -5.46 -0.15 7.06
C ILE A 104 -4.01 0.27 7.28
N ILE A 105 -3.11 -0.49 6.67
CA ILE A 105 -1.72 -0.11 6.42
C ILE A 105 -1.65 0.37 4.97
N TYR A 106 -1.12 1.56 4.72
CA TYR A 106 -1.07 2.15 3.39
C TYR A 106 0.21 2.94 3.18
N GLY A 107 0.66 2.97 1.94
CA GLY A 107 1.94 3.56 1.57
C GLY A 107 2.16 3.61 0.07
N ASP A 108 3.38 3.98 -0.32
CA ASP A 108 3.85 3.84 -1.70
C ASP A 108 5.21 3.16 -1.77
N LEU A 109 5.43 2.47 -2.88
CA LEU A 109 6.65 1.72 -3.22
C LEU A 109 7.19 2.22 -4.55
N THR A 110 8.51 2.10 -4.72
CA THR A 110 9.17 2.26 -6.01
C THR A 110 8.94 0.99 -6.86
N PRO A 111 9.24 1.01 -8.17
CA PRO A 111 9.17 -0.21 -8.98
C PRO A 111 10.23 -1.27 -8.60
N ASN A 112 11.15 -0.96 -7.67
CA ASN A 112 12.20 -1.86 -7.21
C ASN A 112 11.96 -2.26 -5.75
N PRO A 113 11.03 -3.19 -5.46
CA PRO A 113 10.66 -3.53 -4.08
C PRO A 113 11.78 -4.16 -3.26
N ILE A 114 12.77 -4.80 -3.90
CA ILE A 114 13.93 -5.38 -3.20
C ILE A 114 14.87 -4.28 -2.71
N ASP A 115 15.13 -3.27 -3.54
CA ASP A 115 15.92 -2.10 -3.14
C ASP A 115 15.21 -1.34 -2.00
N ASP A 116 13.90 -1.12 -2.14
CA ASP A 116 13.09 -0.49 -1.09
C ASP A 116 13.19 -1.27 0.24
N LEU A 117 13.07 -2.61 0.18
CA LEU A 117 13.17 -3.46 1.36
C LEU A 117 14.57 -3.39 2.00
N SER A 118 15.63 -3.39 1.18
CA SER A 118 17.02 -3.27 1.64
C SER A 118 17.20 -1.97 2.45
N ILE A 119 16.76 -0.85 1.89
CA ILE A 119 16.82 0.47 2.54
C ILE A 119 15.99 0.47 3.83
N LEU A 120 14.78 -0.09 3.82
CA LEU A 120 13.94 -0.16 5.02
C LEU A 120 14.60 -0.97 6.15
N VAL A 121 15.23 -2.10 5.82
CA VAL A 121 15.94 -2.93 6.80
C VAL A 121 17.11 -2.14 7.40
N ASP A 122 17.90 -1.46 6.58
CA ASP A 122 19.12 -0.78 7.03
C ASP A 122 18.87 0.54 7.74
N GLU A 123 17.98 1.36 7.21
CA GLU A 123 17.78 2.73 7.68
C GLU A 123 16.70 2.84 8.76
N ILE A 124 15.76 1.89 8.80
CA ILE A 124 14.59 1.97 9.70
C ILE A 124 14.57 0.81 10.68
N PHE A 125 14.48 -0.44 10.22
CA PHE A 125 14.23 -1.57 11.10
C PHE A 125 15.45 -1.92 11.96
N TYR A 126 16.64 -2.00 11.38
CA TYR A 126 17.85 -2.33 12.13
C TYR A 126 18.14 -1.31 13.25
N PRO A 127 18.17 0.02 13.00
CA PRO A 127 18.39 1.00 14.06
C PRO A 127 17.28 0.99 15.11
N MET A 128 16.03 0.74 14.72
CA MET A 128 14.90 0.66 15.65
C MET A 128 15.02 -0.56 16.56
N ILE A 129 15.36 -1.73 16.03
CA ILE A 129 15.47 -2.99 16.78
C ILE A 129 16.73 -3.00 17.66
N ASN A 130 17.84 -2.45 17.17
CA ASN A 130 19.12 -2.40 17.88
C ASN A 130 19.33 -1.15 18.74
N ASN A 131 18.29 -0.33 18.92
CA ASN A 131 18.34 0.75 19.91
C ASN A 131 18.36 0.16 21.33
N PRO A 132 19.38 0.44 22.16
CA PRO A 132 19.47 -0.10 23.52
C PRO A 132 18.25 0.21 24.40
N GLN A 133 17.56 1.33 24.16
CA GLN A 133 16.33 1.69 24.88
C GLN A 133 15.16 0.76 24.51
N ASN A 134 15.10 0.31 23.25
CA ASN A 134 14.08 -0.63 22.79
C ASN A 134 14.39 -2.08 23.20
N GLN A 135 15.62 -2.33 23.65
CA GLN A 135 16.09 -3.61 24.17
C GLN A 135 16.10 -3.68 25.70
N GLU A 136 15.55 -2.67 26.38
CA GLU A 136 15.47 -2.67 27.83
C GLU A 136 14.69 -3.91 28.32
N GLY A 137 15.31 -4.70 29.20
CA GLY A 137 14.75 -5.95 29.72
C GLY A 137 14.96 -7.17 28.82
N TRP A 138 15.58 -7.04 27.65
CA TRP A 138 15.88 -8.19 26.80
C TRP A 138 17.10 -8.96 27.33
N PRO A 139 17.03 -10.30 27.46
CA PRO A 139 18.19 -11.13 27.72
C PRO A 139 19.24 -10.96 26.61
N THR A 140 20.53 -10.98 26.97
CA THR A 140 21.64 -10.85 26.01
C THR A 140 21.58 -11.89 24.89
N ALA A 141 21.10 -13.10 25.18
CA ALA A 141 20.90 -14.13 24.17
C ALA A 141 19.90 -13.70 23.08
N ILE A 142 18.80 -13.04 23.46
CA ILE A 142 17.78 -12.55 22.52
C ILE A 142 18.33 -11.40 21.67
N VAL A 143 19.06 -10.47 22.29
CA VAL A 143 19.71 -9.37 21.55
C VAL A 143 20.64 -9.91 20.46
N LYS A 144 21.48 -10.90 20.81
CA LYS A 144 22.40 -11.52 19.86
C LYS A 144 21.67 -12.30 18.75
N ASP A 145 20.61 -13.01 19.11
CA ASP A 145 19.82 -13.80 18.17
C ASP A 145 19.13 -12.93 17.13
N ILE A 146 18.52 -11.83 17.57
CA ILE A 146 17.88 -10.85 16.69
C ILE A 146 18.91 -10.19 15.77
N ASP A 147 20.09 -9.84 16.28
CA ASP A 147 21.14 -9.28 15.44
C ASP A 147 21.56 -10.25 14.33
N ASN A 148 21.75 -11.53 14.65
CA ASN A 148 22.04 -12.56 13.65
C ASN A 148 20.92 -12.66 12.59
N HIS A 149 19.65 -12.68 13.00
CA HIS A 149 18.53 -12.76 12.06
C HIS A 149 18.41 -11.54 11.14
N VAL A 150 18.74 -10.34 11.62
CA VAL A 150 18.77 -9.17 10.72
C VAL A 150 19.92 -9.28 9.72
N GLN A 151 21.08 -9.81 10.12
CA GLN A 151 22.18 -10.07 9.17
C GLN A 151 21.82 -11.16 8.15
N GLU A 152 21.14 -12.23 8.56
CA GLU A 152 20.62 -13.24 7.65
C GLU A 152 19.65 -12.63 6.63
N LEU A 153 18.73 -11.78 7.08
CA LEU A 153 17.79 -11.09 6.19
C LEU A 153 18.53 -10.19 5.18
N ARG A 154 19.56 -9.45 5.60
CA ARG A 154 20.39 -8.62 4.71
C ARG A 154 21.08 -9.44 3.62
N ASN A 155 21.62 -10.60 3.99
CA ASN A 155 22.29 -11.49 3.05
C ASN A 155 21.29 -12.02 2.01
N ILE A 156 20.12 -12.48 2.45
CA ILE A 156 19.05 -12.95 1.55
C ILE A 156 18.60 -11.85 0.58
N ILE A 157 18.38 -10.63 1.08
CA ILE A 157 17.97 -9.49 0.24
C ILE A 157 19.03 -9.19 -0.83
N SER A 158 20.31 -9.28 -0.46
CA SER A 158 21.43 -9.02 -1.37
C SER A 158 21.53 -10.10 -2.45
N GLU A 159 21.45 -11.38 -2.07
CA GLU A 159 21.43 -12.52 -3.01
C GLU A 159 20.27 -12.41 -4.00
N VAL A 160 19.04 -12.16 -3.52
CA VAL A 160 17.85 -12.01 -4.37
C VAL A 160 17.96 -10.77 -5.27
N GLY A 161 18.52 -9.67 -4.76
CA GLY A 161 18.75 -8.47 -5.56
C GLY A 161 19.71 -8.71 -6.72
N GLU A 162 20.78 -9.47 -6.50
CA GLU A 162 21.75 -9.84 -7.55
C GLU A 162 21.12 -10.74 -8.62
N GLU A 163 20.32 -11.73 -8.23
CA GLU A 163 19.62 -12.62 -9.17
C GLU A 163 18.65 -11.86 -10.09
N VAL A 164 17.92 -10.89 -9.55
CA VAL A 164 16.98 -10.05 -10.31
C VAL A 164 17.69 -9.12 -11.29
N LEU A 165 18.94 -8.72 -11.01
CA LEU A 165 19.74 -7.88 -11.92
C LEU A 165 20.42 -8.68 -13.04
N GLN A 166 20.61 -9.99 -12.86
CA GLN A 166 21.29 -10.86 -13.83
C GLN A 166 20.34 -11.61 -14.79
N GLY A 167 19.03 -11.66 -14.48
CA GLY A 167 17.98 -12.31 -15.30
C GLY A 167 17.23 -11.35 -16.22
#